data_AF-A0A8T5GSS4-F1
#
_entry.id   AF-A0A8T5GSS4-F1
#
_cell.length_a   1.000
_cell.length_b   1.000
_cell.length_c   1.000
_cell.angle_alpha   90.00
_cell.angle_beta   90.00
_cell.angle_gamma   90.00
#
_symmetry.space_group_name_H-M   'P 1'
#
loop_
_entity.id
_entity.type
_entity.pdbx_description
1 polymer ?
#
loop_
_entity_poly.entity_id
_entity_poly.type
_entity_poly.pdbx_seq_one_letter_code
_entity_poly.pdbx_strand_id
1 'polypeptide(L)'
;MNDQRSKEEKFLLVFLVVLCIYHIVARFGLAVDLQWHTDVGRDKLFTPPHIMILAGVIPTSLFIGCYVLWYSFIKQDDKIGFTLGPLTAPTSIWMMICGLATLLIGGLYDDFWHTSYGVDTTIITPPHIWTFAG
;
A
#
# COMPACT_ATOMS: atom_id res chain seq x y z
N MET A 1 17.39 32.28 1.57
CA MET A 1 15.92 32.17 1.65
C MET A 1 15.64 30.88 2.40
N ASN A 2 15.28 30.97 3.68
CA ASN A 2 15.09 29.79 4.53
C ASN A 2 13.62 29.39 4.39
N ASP A 3 13.32 28.54 3.41
CA ASP A 3 11.96 28.08 3.15
C ASP A 3 11.52 27.13 4.27
N GLN A 4 10.80 27.66 5.25
CA GLN A 4 10.31 26.87 6.37
C GLN A 4 9.08 26.10 5.93
N ARG A 5 9.23 24.78 5.78
CA ARG A 5 8.12 23.88 5.49
C ARG A 5 6.95 24.07 6.45
N SER A 6 5.75 24.03 5.90
CA SER A 6 4.50 24.12 6.66
C SER A 6 4.35 22.92 7.61
N LYS A 7 3.45 23.03 8.60
CA LYS A 7 3.17 21.91 9.53
C LYS A 7 2.63 20.69 8.79
N GLU A 8 1.80 20.91 7.77
CA GLU A 8 1.27 19.87 6.89
C GLU A 8 2.39 19.17 6.13
N GLU A 9 3.32 19.91 5.53
CA GLU A 9 4.43 19.33 4.78
C GLU A 9 5.38 18.50 5.67
N LYS A 10 5.64 18.96 6.90
CA LYS A 10 6.43 18.18 7.87
C LYS A 10 5.71 16.88 8.24
N PHE A 11 4.41 16.94 8.46
CA PHE A 11 3.60 15.76 8.76
C PHE A 11 3.58 14.77 7.58
N LEU A 12 3.33 15.26 6.36
CA LEU A 12 3.38 14.46 5.13
C LEU A 12 4.76 13.83 4.90
N LEU A 13 5.84 14.55 5.20
CA LEU A 13 7.20 14.02 5.12
C LEU A 13 7.42 12.87 6.11
N VAL A 14 7.00 13.02 7.36
CA VAL A 14 7.12 11.96 8.37
C VAL A 14 6.32 10.73 7.93
N PHE A 15 5.09 10.94 7.44
CA PHE A 15 4.28 9.85 6.92
C PHE A 15 4.95 9.16 5.73
N LEU A 16 5.52 9.92 4.80
CA LEU A 16 6.27 9.37 3.66
C LEU A 16 7.45 8.51 4.12
N VAL A 17 8.21 8.95 5.14
CA VAL A 17 9.32 8.16 5.69
C VAL A 17 8.83 6.85 6.29
N VAL A 18 7.73 6.88 7.06
CA VAL A 18 7.11 5.66 7.62
C VAL A 18 6.64 4.74 6.49
N LEU A 19 6.02 5.28 5.45
CA LEU A 19 5.56 4.53 4.30
C LEU A 19 6.72 3.88 3.54
N CYS A 20 7.84 4.59 3.35
CA CYS A 20 9.06 4.03 2.76
C CYS A 20 9.61 2.86 3.57
N ILE A 21 9.66 2.99 4.90
CA ILE A 21 10.09 1.89 5.79
C ILE A 21 9.16 0.69 5.63
N TYR A 22 7.84 0.92 5.61
CA TYR A 22 6.87 -0.13 5.37
C TYR A 22 7.10 -0.83 4.02
N HIS A 23 7.33 -0.10 2.92
CA HIS A 23 7.61 -0.71 1.62
C HIS A 23 8.86 -1.60 1.67
N ILE A 24 9.91 -1.20 2.39
CA ILE A 24 11.10 -2.05 2.58
C ILE A 24 10.71 -3.36 3.29
N VAL A 25 9.93 -3.27 4.36
CA VAL A 25 9.44 -4.45 5.11
C VAL A 25 8.57 -5.34 4.23
N ALA A 26 7.66 -4.77 3.44
CA ALA A 26 6.78 -5.53 2.55
C ALA A 26 7.56 -6.26 1.45
N ARG A 27 8.59 -5.62 0.86
CA ARG A 27 9.45 -6.25 -0.16
C ARG A 27 10.30 -7.37 0.45
N PHE A 28 10.76 -7.19 1.69
CA PHE A 28 11.42 -8.27 2.42
C PHE A 28 10.44 -9.40 2.74
N GLY A 29 9.20 -9.08 3.13
CA GLY A 29 8.11 -10.03 3.33
C GLY A 29 7.83 -10.87 2.09
N LEU A 30 7.80 -10.26 0.91
CA LEU A 30 7.65 -10.96 -0.38
C LEU A 30 8.79 -11.95 -0.65
N ALA A 31 10.04 -11.57 -0.34
CA ALA A 31 11.17 -12.49 -0.49
C ALA A 31 11.06 -13.69 0.47
N VAL A 32 10.60 -13.43 1.71
CA VAL A 32 10.34 -14.49 2.70
C VAL A 32 9.18 -15.38 2.26
N ASP A 33 8.14 -14.81 1.66
CA ASP A 33 6.98 -15.53 1.13
C ASP A 33 7.37 -16.56 0.07
N LEU A 34 8.21 -16.13 -0.89
CA LEU A 34 8.70 -16.98 -1.95
C LEU A 34 9.53 -18.17 -1.43
N GLN A 35 10.36 -17.91 -0.42
CA GLN A 35 11.12 -18.96 0.27
C GLN A 35 10.17 -19.86 1.08
N TRP A 36 9.17 -19.30 1.74
CA TRP A 36 8.20 -20.03 2.53
C TRP A 36 7.40 -21.02 1.68
N HIS A 37 6.97 -20.63 0.48
CA HIS A 37 6.34 -21.53 -0.49
C HIS A 37 7.22 -22.72 -0.89
N THR A 38 8.55 -22.55 -0.86
CA THR A 38 9.52 -23.61 -1.18
C THR A 38 9.72 -24.56 0.02
N ASP A 39 9.81 -24.01 1.23
CA ASP A 39 10.15 -24.77 2.44
C ASP A 39 8.94 -25.41 3.14
N VAL A 40 7.80 -24.70 3.16
CA VAL A 40 6.59 -25.07 3.91
C VAL A 40 5.46 -25.49 2.97
N GLY A 41 5.38 -24.91 1.76
CA GLY A 41 4.36 -25.21 0.77
C GLY A 41 3.17 -24.24 0.83
N ARG A 42 1.95 -24.73 0.56
CA ARG A 42 0.77 -23.87 0.39
C ARG A 42 0.36 -23.17 1.68
N ASP A 43 0.17 -21.87 1.54
CA ASP A 43 -0.18 -20.99 2.64
C ASP A 43 -1.67 -20.65 2.69
N LYS A 44 -2.11 -20.23 3.88
CA LYS A 44 -3.36 -19.48 4.07
C LYS A 44 -3.05 -17.98 3.91
N LEU A 45 -4.08 -17.18 3.67
CA LEU A 45 -3.95 -15.71 3.52
C LEU A 45 -3.18 -15.00 4.64
N PHE A 46 -3.13 -15.54 5.87
CA PHE A 46 -2.49 -14.92 7.03
C PHE A 46 -1.30 -15.72 7.56
N THR A 47 -0.26 -15.89 6.75
CA THR A 47 1.06 -16.39 7.18
C THR A 47 1.96 -15.25 7.65
N PRO A 48 3.06 -15.55 8.36
CA PRO A 48 4.05 -14.53 8.74
C PRO A 48 4.52 -13.62 7.58
N PRO A 49 4.90 -14.14 6.39
CA PRO A 49 5.26 -13.29 5.25
C PRO A 49 4.09 -12.41 4.76
N HIS A 50 2.88 -12.96 4.63
CA HIS A 50 1.69 -12.17 4.29
C HIS A 50 1.40 -11.06 5.30
N ILE A 51 1.60 -11.31 6.60
CA ILE A 51 1.45 -10.27 7.62
C ILE A 51 2.50 -9.15 7.43
N MET A 52 3.74 -9.49 7.09
CA MET A 52 4.78 -8.49 6.80
C MET A 52 4.42 -7.63 5.58
N ILE A 53 3.86 -8.26 4.53
CA ILE A 53 3.38 -7.58 3.33
C ILE A 53 2.17 -6.68 3.64
N LEU A 54 1.21 -7.15 4.44
CA LEU A 54 -0.07 -6.47 4.69
C LEU A 54 -0.05 -5.52 5.89
N ALA A 55 1.00 -5.51 6.72
CA ALA A 55 1.05 -4.74 7.97
C ALA A 55 0.77 -3.24 7.80
N GLY A 56 1.13 -2.67 6.65
CA GLY A 56 0.93 -1.25 6.35
C GLY A 56 -0.46 -0.90 5.81
N VAL A 57 -1.29 -1.88 5.44
CA VAL A 57 -2.62 -1.65 4.84
C VAL A 57 -3.50 -0.82 5.77
N ILE A 58 -3.69 -1.27 7.02
CA ILE A 58 -4.57 -0.61 7.99
C ILE A 58 -4.09 0.81 8.31
N PRO A 59 -2.84 1.05 8.76
CA PRO A 59 -2.40 2.40 9.11
C PRO A 59 -2.39 3.35 7.91
N THR A 60 -2.02 2.88 6.71
CA THR A 60 -2.05 3.67 5.48
C THR A 60 -3.48 4.03 5.08
N SER A 61 -4.42 3.09 5.17
CA SER A 61 -5.84 3.33 4.88
C SER A 61 -6.43 4.40 5.81
N LEU A 62 -6.16 4.28 7.11
CA LEU A 62 -6.63 5.24 8.11
C LEU A 62 -6.08 6.63 7.84
N PHE A 63 -4.77 6.73 7.59
CA PHE A 63 -4.13 7.99 7.25
C PHE A 63 -4.76 8.63 6.01
N ILE A 64 -4.83 7.89 4.90
CA ILE A 64 -5.35 8.42 3.63
C ILE A 64 -6.81 8.82 3.79
N GLY A 65 -7.64 7.99 4.43
CA GLY A 65 -9.04 8.29 4.69
C GLY A 65 -9.22 9.57 5.49
N CYS A 66 -8.52 9.70 6.63
CA CYS A 66 -8.56 10.91 7.45
C CYS A 66 -8.05 12.14 6.69
N TYR A 67 -6.96 12.00 5.93
CA TYR A 67 -6.36 13.09 5.17
C TYR A 67 -7.29 13.57 4.05
N VAL A 68 -7.88 12.66 3.28
CA VAL A 68 -8.84 13.01 2.21
C VAL A 68 -10.06 13.72 2.79
N LEU A 69 -10.63 13.24 3.91
CA LEU A 69 -11.76 13.89 4.57
C LEU A 69 -11.41 15.30 5.07
N TRP A 70 -10.26 15.44 5.74
CA TRP A 70 -9.77 16.74 6.19
C TRP A 70 -9.51 17.71 5.03
N TYR A 71 -8.85 17.25 3.97
CA TYR A 71 -8.53 18.04 2.79
C TYR A 71 -9.80 18.46 2.05
N SER A 72 -10.79 17.58 1.97
CA SER A 72 -12.05 17.83 1.27
C SER A 72 -12.95 18.82 2.02
N PHE A 73 -13.10 18.68 3.34
CA PHE A 73 -14.14 19.39 4.09
C PHE A 73 -13.64 20.46 5.06
N ILE A 74 -12.39 20.39 5.52
CA ILE A 74 -11.87 21.25 6.59
C ILE A 74 -10.83 22.24 6.08
N LYS A 75 -9.93 21.80 5.19
CA LYS A 75 -8.91 22.69 4.60
C LYS A 75 -9.59 23.83 3.84
N GLN A 76 -9.20 25.07 4.15
CA GLN A 76 -9.76 26.30 3.56
C GLN A 76 -8.85 26.96 2.53
N ASP A 77 -7.55 26.62 2.52
CA ASP A 77 -6.58 27.12 1.56
C ASP A 77 -6.89 26.63 0.12
N ASP A 78 -6.22 27.22 -0.87
CA ASP A 78 -6.32 26.81 -2.27
C ASP A 78 -6.03 25.30 -2.43
N LYS A 79 -7.10 24.53 -2.64
CA LYS A 79 -7.03 23.07 -2.82
C LYS A 79 -6.52 22.77 -4.21
N ILE A 80 -5.29 22.27 -4.28
CA ILE A 80 -4.70 21.78 -5.53
C ILE A 80 -4.81 20.25 -5.55
N GLY A 81 -5.40 19.69 -6.59
CA GLY A 81 -5.54 18.25 -6.72
C GLY A 81 -6.67 17.82 -7.65
N PHE A 82 -6.99 16.54 -7.58
CA PHE A 82 -8.08 15.94 -8.33
C PHE A 82 -9.31 15.81 -7.43
N THR A 83 -10.48 16.12 -7.98
CA THR A 83 -11.77 16.06 -7.29
C THR A 83 -12.62 14.96 -7.89
N LEU A 84 -13.13 14.07 -7.05
CA LEU A 84 -14.04 13.00 -7.39
C LEU A 84 -15.28 13.09 -6.50
N GLY A 85 -16.39 13.56 -7.07
CA GLY A 85 -17.62 13.82 -6.32
C GLY A 85 -17.37 14.85 -5.20
N PRO A 86 -17.70 14.54 -3.93
CA PRO A 86 -17.47 15.46 -2.80
C PRO A 86 -16.04 15.43 -2.27
N LEU A 87 -15.17 14.55 -2.78
CA LEU A 87 -13.82 14.34 -2.26
C LEU A 87 -12.78 15.03 -3.15
N THR A 88 -11.93 15.86 -2.55
CA THR A 88 -10.77 16.48 -3.20
C THR A 88 -9.52 16.04 -2.46
N ALA A 89 -8.47 15.67 -3.19
CA ALA A 89 -7.16 15.37 -2.62
C ALA A 89 -6.04 15.63 -3.63
N PRO A 90 -4.79 15.87 -3.17
CA PRO A 90 -3.63 15.93 -4.05
C PRO A 90 -3.47 14.65 -4.86
N THR A 91 -2.95 14.76 -6.09
CA THR A 91 -2.75 13.60 -6.99
C THR A 91 -1.91 12.50 -6.35
N SER A 92 -0.92 12.84 -5.53
CA SER A 92 -0.11 11.86 -4.79
C SER A 92 -0.93 10.97 -3.85
N ILE A 93 -1.96 11.53 -3.19
CA ILE A 93 -2.85 10.77 -2.31
C ILE A 93 -3.72 9.81 -3.13
N TRP A 94 -4.23 10.25 -4.28
CA TRP A 94 -4.95 9.36 -5.20
C TRP A 94 -4.07 8.21 -5.71
N MET A 95 -2.80 8.47 -6.01
CA MET A 95 -1.85 7.42 -6.39
C MET A 95 -1.63 6.42 -5.25
N MET A 96 -1.56 6.86 -4.00
CA MET A 96 -1.46 5.96 -2.84
C MET A 96 -2.72 5.09 -2.69
N ILE A 97 -3.91 5.64 -2.96
CA ILE A 97 -5.17 4.86 -2.96
C ILE A 97 -5.10 3.75 -4.02
N CYS A 98 -4.61 4.07 -5.22
CA CYS A 98 -4.42 3.06 -6.27
C CYS A 98 -3.44 1.97 -5.85
N GLY A 99 -2.29 2.32 -5.26
CA GLY A 99 -1.31 1.34 -4.77
C GLY A 99 -1.85 0.47 -3.64
N LEU A 100 -2.66 1.03 -2.73
CA LEU A 100 -3.33 0.25 -1.70
C LEU A 100 -4.37 -0.71 -2.31
N ALA A 101 -5.10 -0.28 -3.34
CA ALA A 101 -6.05 -1.12 -4.04
C ALA A 101 -5.36 -2.27 -4.79
N THR A 102 -4.23 -2.02 -5.45
CA THR A 102 -3.47 -3.09 -6.12
C THR A 102 -2.94 -4.10 -5.11
N LEU A 103 -2.45 -3.67 -3.94
CA LEU A 103 -2.01 -4.57 -2.87
C LEU A 103 -3.14 -5.47 -2.35
N LEU A 104 -4.31 -4.89 -2.05
CA LEU A 104 -5.47 -5.63 -1.55
C LEU A 104 -6.03 -6.61 -2.58
N ILE A 105 -6.20 -6.16 -3.82
CA ILE A 105 -6.66 -7.00 -4.93
C ILE A 105 -5.61 -8.08 -5.23
N GLY A 106 -4.33 -7.73 -5.13
CA GLY A 106 -3.20 -8.64 -5.33
C GLY A 106 -3.21 -9.81 -4.37
N GLY A 107 -3.40 -9.57 -3.07
CA GLY A 107 -3.52 -10.64 -2.08
C GLY A 107 -4.74 -11.55 -2.29
N LEU A 108 -5.87 -10.99 -2.73
CA LEU A 108 -7.04 -11.81 -3.09
C LEU A 108 -6.80 -12.62 -4.37
N TYR A 109 -6.12 -12.02 -5.35
CA TYR A 109 -5.77 -12.68 -6.59
C TYR A 109 -4.77 -13.81 -6.39
N ASP A 110 -3.82 -13.62 -5.47
CA ASP A 110 -2.86 -14.64 -5.03
C ASP A 110 -3.55 -15.87 -4.45
N ASP A 111 -4.46 -15.68 -3.48
CA ASP A 111 -5.20 -16.80 -2.87
C ASP A 111 -6.07 -17.56 -3.89
N PHE A 112 -6.70 -16.83 -4.82
CA PHE A 112 -7.42 -17.41 -5.94
C PHE A 112 -6.50 -18.23 -6.85
N TRP A 113 -5.32 -17.69 -7.17
CA TRP A 113 -4.33 -18.33 -8.03
C TRP A 113 -3.83 -19.62 -7.41
N HIS A 114 -3.42 -19.58 -6.14
CA HIS A 114 -3.00 -20.75 -5.38
C HIS A 114 -4.08 -21.83 -5.27
N THR A 115 -5.35 -21.43 -5.25
CA THR A 115 -6.49 -22.36 -5.28
C THR A 115 -6.69 -23.01 -6.65
N SER A 116 -6.47 -22.27 -7.73
CA SER A 116 -6.80 -22.69 -9.08
C SER A 116 -5.65 -23.41 -9.80
N TYR A 117 -4.42 -22.96 -9.58
CA TYR A 117 -3.24 -23.36 -10.36
C TYR A 117 -2.13 -23.99 -9.50
N GLY A 118 -2.26 -23.96 -8.17
CA GLY A 118 -1.25 -24.45 -7.23
C GLY A 118 -0.28 -23.36 -6.77
N VAL A 119 0.63 -23.72 -5.87
CA VAL A 119 1.61 -22.81 -5.26
C VAL A 119 2.69 -22.45 -6.27
N ASP A 120 3.04 -21.17 -6.35
CA ASP A 120 4.19 -20.72 -7.11
C ASP A 120 5.39 -20.33 -6.22
N THR A 121 6.59 -20.50 -6.78
CA THR A 121 7.88 -20.29 -6.07
C THR A 121 8.76 -19.28 -6.78
N THR A 122 8.19 -18.53 -7.73
CA THR A 122 8.91 -17.55 -8.54
C THR A 122 8.18 -16.23 -8.57
N ILE A 123 8.92 -15.12 -8.57
CA ILE A 123 8.32 -13.78 -8.54
C ILE A 123 7.60 -13.38 -9.84
N ILE A 124 7.86 -14.09 -10.95
CA ILE A 124 7.25 -13.80 -12.26
C ILE A 124 5.98 -14.65 -12.42
N THR A 125 5.04 -14.48 -11.50
CA THR A 125 3.67 -14.98 -11.64
C THR A 125 2.68 -13.83 -11.64
N PRO A 126 1.49 -14.01 -12.26
CA PRO A 126 0.53 -12.92 -12.38
C PRO A 126 0.15 -12.23 -11.05
N PRO A 127 -0.06 -12.94 -9.93
CA PRO A 127 -0.36 -12.29 -8.65
C PRO A 127 0.80 -11.46 -8.10
N HIS A 128 2.03 -12.00 -8.18
CA HIS A 128 3.23 -11.31 -7.73
C HIS A 128 3.51 -10.03 -8.54
N ILE A 129 3.39 -10.07 -9.87
CA ILE A 129 3.57 -8.89 -10.72
C ILE A 129 2.52 -7.82 -10.43
N TRP A 130 1.27 -8.22 -10.24
CA TRP A 130 0.19 -7.30 -9.88
C TRP A 130 0.47 -6.59 -8.55
N THR A 131 0.82 -7.36 -7.54
CA THR A 131 1.11 -6.85 -6.19
C THR A 131 2.38 -5.99 -6.19
N PHE A 132 3.37 -6.31 -7.02
CA PHE A 132 4.61 -5.55 -7.17
C PHE A 132 4.39 -4.14 -7.74
N ALA A 133 3.36 -3.95 -8.57
CA ALA A 133 3.06 -2.68 -9.23
C ALA A 133 2.43 -1.61 -8.31
N GLY A 134 1.95 -2.02 -7.12
CA GLY A 134 1.53 -1.13 -6.03
C GLY A 134 2.67 -0.67 -5.13
#